data_AF-A0A1V4SFH0-F1
#
_entry.id   AF-A0A1V4SFH0-F1
#
_cell.length_a   1.000
_cell.length_b   1.000
_cell.length_c   1.000
_cell.angle_alpha   90.00
_cell.angle_beta   90.00
_cell.angle_gamma   90.00
#
_symmetry.space_group_name_H-M   'P 1'
#
loop_
_entity.id
_entity.type
_entity.pdbx_description
1 polymer ?
#
loop_
_entity_poly.entity_id
_entity_poly.type
_entity_poly.pdbx_seq_one_letter_code
_entity_poly.pdbx_strand_id
1 'polypeptide(L)'
;MNLLVSQFLDFAEFQVLEQNPMSMNDWIEALDSQILALKRRVLAGSGSISHKQAITKAEKEFEIYRSREMKQLESDFDRAIKELMKKKMIVAASKVIIYTTLRITIGREFNSRYQL
;
A
#
# COMPACT_ATOMS: atom_id res chain seq x y z
N MET A 1 -6.41 -12.82 -4.97
CA MET A 1 -7.34 -13.00 -6.10
C MET A 1 -8.61 -13.70 -5.62
N ASN A 2 -9.79 -13.25 -6.07
CA ASN A 2 -11.10 -13.72 -5.61
C ASN A 2 -11.46 -15.10 -6.21
N LEU A 3 -11.11 -16.17 -5.49
CA LEU A 3 -11.34 -17.57 -5.91
C LEU A 3 -12.78 -17.87 -6.36
N LEU A 4 -13.78 -17.27 -5.70
CA LEU A 4 -15.19 -17.46 -6.03
C LEU A 4 -15.54 -16.99 -7.45
N VAL A 5 -14.96 -15.87 -7.89
CA VAL A 5 -15.25 -15.30 -9.21
C VAL A 5 -14.71 -16.19 -10.31
N SER A 6 -13.48 -16.69 -10.15
CA SER A 6 -12.88 -17.62 -11.11
C SER A 6 -13.72 -18.89 -11.25
N GLN A 7 -14.06 -19.52 -10.12
CA GLN A 7 -14.84 -20.77 -10.13
C GLN A 7 -16.23 -20.62 -10.77
N PHE A 8 -16.87 -19.45 -10.61
CA PHE A 8 -18.18 -19.21 -11.22
C PHE A 8 -18.08 -18.97 -12.73
N LEU A 9 -17.00 -18.31 -13.19
CA LEU A 9 -16.75 -18.13 -14.62
C LEU A 9 -16.45 -19.47 -15.31
N ASP A 10 -15.65 -20.32 -14.68
CA ASP A 10 -15.37 -21.67 -15.19
C ASP A 10 -16.67 -22.49 -15.30
N PHE A 11 -17.55 -22.41 -14.29
CA PHE A 11 -18.88 -23.02 -14.34
C PHE A 11 -19.73 -22.50 -15.51
N ALA A 12 -19.75 -21.18 -15.73
CA ALA A 12 -20.50 -20.59 -16.83
C ALA A 12 -19.96 -21.05 -18.20
N GLU A 13 -18.64 -21.17 -18.34
CA GLU A 13 -18.01 -21.72 -19.54
C GLU A 13 -18.45 -23.17 -19.79
N PHE A 14 -18.51 -24.02 -18.75
CA PHE A 14 -19.03 -25.38 -18.89
C PHE A 14 -20.49 -25.42 -19.39
N GLN A 15 -21.36 -24.57 -18.85
CA GLN A 15 -22.77 -24.52 -19.30
C GLN A 15 -22.90 -24.12 -20.77
N VAL A 16 -22.03 -23.20 -21.24
CA VAL A 16 -21.98 -22.80 -22.65
C VAL A 16 -21.46 -23.95 -23.52
N LEU A 17 -20.42 -24.66 -23.09
CA LEU A 17 -19.87 -25.81 -23.80
C LEU A 17 -20.86 -26.97 -23.91
N GLU A 18 -21.65 -27.20 -22.86
CA GLU A 18 -22.72 -28.21 -22.82
C GLU A 18 -24.00 -27.76 -23.55
N GLN A 19 -24.00 -26.53 -24.09
CA GLN A 19 -25.15 -25.92 -24.77
C GLN A 19 -26.41 -25.89 -23.89
N ASN A 20 -26.25 -25.67 -22.59
CA ASN A 20 -27.36 -25.54 -21.66
C ASN A 20 -27.80 -24.06 -21.56
N PRO A 21 -28.90 -23.66 -22.20
CA PRO A 21 -29.36 -22.28 -22.14
C PRO A 21 -29.89 -21.96 -20.75
N MET A 22 -29.31 -20.97 -20.09
CA MET A 22 -29.73 -20.49 -18.78
C MET A 22 -30.28 -19.07 -18.87
N SER A 23 -31.39 -18.80 -18.20
CA SER A 23 -31.92 -17.46 -18.00
C SER A 23 -31.15 -16.70 -16.92
N MET A 24 -31.30 -15.37 -16.87
CA MET A 24 -30.64 -14.56 -15.84
C MET A 24 -31.04 -14.97 -14.41
N ASN A 25 -32.26 -15.49 -14.22
CA ASN A 25 -32.70 -16.00 -12.92
C ASN A 25 -31.96 -17.30 -12.55
N ASP A 26 -31.77 -18.21 -13.50
CA ASP A 26 -31.06 -19.48 -13.27
C ASP A 26 -29.60 -19.23 -12.88
N TRP A 27 -28.97 -18.19 -13.45
CA TRP A 27 -27.62 -17.76 -13.07
C TRP A 27 -27.54 -17.28 -11.61
N ILE A 28 -28.57 -16.59 -11.12
CA ILE A 28 -28.64 -16.15 -9.72
C ILE A 28 -28.76 -17.36 -8.80
N GLU A 29 -29.65 -18.30 -9.12
CA GLU A 29 -29.86 -19.52 -8.32
C GLU A 29 -28.61 -20.41 -8.29
N ALA A 30 -27.91 -20.55 -9.42
CA ALA A 30 -26.66 -21.30 -9.50
C ALA A 30 -25.55 -20.67 -8.63
N LEU A 31 -25.42 -19.34 -8.67
CA LEU A 31 -24.46 -18.62 -7.85
C LEU A 31 -24.74 -18.78 -6.35
N ASP A 32 -26.01 -18.61 -5.95
CA ASP A 32 -26.42 -18.79 -4.55
C ASP A 32 -26.16 -20.22 -4.07
N SER A 33 -26.47 -21.21 -4.91
CA SER A 33 -26.18 -22.63 -4.64
C SER A 33 -24.69 -22.89 -4.44
N GLN A 34 -23.82 -22.29 -5.25
CA GLN A 34 -22.37 -22.44 -5.13
C GLN A 34 -21.81 -21.75 -3.87
N ILE A 35 -22.36 -20.60 -3.48
CA ILE A 35 -22.01 -19.93 -2.22
C ILE A 35 -22.41 -20.79 -1.01
N LEU A 36 -23.60 -21.40 -1.03
CA LEU A 36 -24.05 -22.34 -0.01
C LEU A 36 -23.16 -23.59 0.06
N ALA A 37 -22.78 -24.16 -1.08
CA ALA A 37 -21.89 -25.32 -1.16
C ALA A 37 -20.51 -25.05 -0.52
N LEU A 38 -20.02 -23.82 -0.64
CA LEU A 38 -18.78 -23.36 0.03
C LEU A 38 -18.97 -23.09 1.54
N LYS A 39 -20.13 -23.44 2.12
CA LYS A 39 -20.52 -23.15 3.51
C LYS A 39 -20.44 -21.66 3.86
N ARG A 40 -20.58 -20.80 2.86
CA ARG A 40 -20.64 -19.35 3.04
C ARG A 40 -22.10 -18.92 3.11
N ARG A 41 -22.36 -17.86 3.87
CA ARG A 41 -23.72 -17.30 3.96
C ARG A 41 -24.02 -16.55 2.67
N VAL A 42 -25.06 -16.99 1.96
CA VAL A 42 -25.73 -16.16 0.95
C VAL A 42 -26.27 -14.92 1.66
N LEU A 43 -26.13 -13.77 1.01
CA LEU A 43 -26.61 -12.50 1.55
C LEU A 43 -28.14 -12.49 1.56
N ALA A 44 -28.73 -12.86 2.70
CA ALA A 44 -30.16 -12.68 2.92
C ALA A 44 -30.47 -11.17 2.94
N GLY A 45 -31.25 -10.69 1.98
CA GLY A 45 -31.67 -9.27 1.89
C GLY A 45 -31.07 -8.48 0.73
N SER A 46 -30.69 -9.12 -0.38
CA SER A 46 -30.35 -8.45 -1.64
C SER A 46 -31.54 -7.63 -2.16
N GLY A 47 -31.58 -6.33 -1.80
CA GLY A 47 -32.62 -5.39 -2.25
C GLY A 47 -32.93 -4.25 -1.30
N SER A 48 -32.56 -4.34 -0.01
CA SER A 48 -32.88 -3.28 0.97
C SER A 48 -31.85 -2.14 1.02
N ILE A 49 -30.75 -2.22 0.28
CA ILE A 49 -29.71 -1.18 0.31
C ILE A 49 -30.03 -0.18 -0.79
N SER A 50 -30.59 0.96 -0.37
CA SER A 50 -30.81 2.11 -1.24
C SER A 50 -29.50 2.56 -1.89
N HIS A 51 -29.56 3.07 -3.12
CA HIS A 51 -28.42 3.68 -3.82
C HIS A 51 -27.63 4.65 -2.93
N LYS A 52 -28.33 5.43 -2.09
CA LYS A 52 -27.73 6.35 -1.13
C LYS A 52 -26.86 5.61 -0.09
N GLN A 53 -27.35 4.49 0.44
CA GLN A 53 -26.62 3.67 1.41
C GLN A 53 -25.39 3.00 0.77
N ALA A 54 -25.48 2.61 -0.50
CA ALA A 54 -24.35 2.08 -1.25
C ALA A 54 -23.25 3.13 -1.47
N ILE A 55 -23.62 4.36 -1.87
CA ILE A 55 -22.69 5.48 -2.03
C ILE A 55 -22.01 5.80 -0.69
N THR A 56 -22.78 5.99 0.38
CA THR A 56 -22.20 6.32 1.70
C THR A 56 -21.24 5.23 2.18
N LYS A 57 -21.53 3.96 1.90
CA LYS A 57 -20.63 2.86 2.24
C LYS A 57 -19.36 2.91 1.38
N ALA A 58 -19.48 3.15 0.08
CA ALA A 58 -18.34 3.24 -0.83
C ALA A 58 -17.41 4.41 -0.48
N GLU A 59 -17.96 5.59 -0.17
CA GLU A 59 -17.20 6.77 0.28
C GLU A 59 -16.44 6.48 1.57
N LYS A 60 -17.10 5.84 2.54
CA LYS A 60 -16.47 5.48 3.82
C LYS A 60 -15.32 4.49 3.65
N GLU A 61 -15.51 3.44 2.83
CA GLU A 61 -14.44 2.48 2.53
C GLU A 61 -13.28 3.15 1.76
N PHE A 62 -13.61 4.07 0.85
CA PHE A 62 -12.62 4.84 0.09
C PHE A 62 -11.76 5.74 1.00
N GLU A 63 -12.35 6.39 2.00
CA GLU A 63 -11.59 7.19 2.97
C GLU A 63 -10.62 6.34 3.80
N ILE A 64 -11.06 5.16 4.25
CA ILE A 64 -10.21 4.21 4.98
C ILE A 64 -9.05 3.75 4.10
N TYR A 65 -9.33 3.37 2.85
CA TYR A 65 -8.32 3.00 1.87
C TYR A 65 -7.33 4.14 1.62
N ARG A 66 -7.83 5.35 1.32
CA ARG A 66 -7.00 6.54 1.07
C ARG A 66 -6.09 6.86 2.24
N SER A 67 -6.60 6.79 3.48
CA SER A 67 -5.79 7.03 4.68
C SER A 67 -4.69 5.99 4.87
N ARG A 68 -4.94 4.72 4.53
CA ARG A 68 -3.93 3.65 4.59
C ARG A 68 -2.86 3.83 3.53
N GLU A 69 -3.25 4.07 2.29
CA GLU A 69 -2.31 4.31 1.18
C GLU A 69 -1.43 5.53 1.46
N MET A 70 -2.03 6.63 1.94
CA MET A 70 -1.31 7.87 2.24
C MET A 70 -0.32 7.72 3.40
N LYS A 71 -0.51 6.74 4.30
CA LYS A 71 0.47 6.42 5.37
C LYS A 71 1.63 5.55 4.87
N GLN A 72 1.43 4.77 3.81
CA GLN A 72 2.48 3.95 3.19
C GLN A 72 3.23 4.68 2.09
N LEU A 73 2.66 5.78 1.58
CA LEU A 73 3.31 6.65 0.62
C LEU A 73 4.40 7.48 1.31
N GLU A 74 5.61 6.93 1.43
CA GLU A 74 6.79 7.77 1.63
C GLU A 74 7.01 8.54 0.33
N SER A 75 6.65 9.82 0.32
CA SER A 75 6.77 10.67 -0.85
C SER A 75 8.23 10.73 -1.29
N ASP A 76 8.48 10.62 -2.60
CA ASP A 76 9.81 10.81 -3.17
C ASP A 76 10.43 12.16 -2.75
N PHE A 77 9.59 13.16 -2.45
CA PHE A 77 9.99 14.43 -1.87
C PHE A 77 10.54 14.28 -0.44
N ASP A 78 9.88 13.53 0.43
CA ASP A 78 10.34 13.31 1.81
C ASP A 78 11.68 12.57 1.82
N ARG A 79 11.83 11.60 0.91
CA ARG A 79 13.09 10.88 0.69
C ARG A 79 14.20 11.83 0.21
N ALA A 80 13.90 12.70 -0.75
CA ALA A 80 14.85 13.70 -1.24
C ALA A 80 15.27 14.70 -0.15
N ILE A 81 14.33 15.17 0.68
CA ILE A 81 14.62 16.09 1.79
C ILE A 81 15.51 15.40 2.84
N LYS A 82 15.22 14.15 3.22
CA LYS A 82 16.06 13.38 4.16
C LYS A 82 17.49 13.22 3.65
N GLU A 83 17.67 12.89 2.37
CA GLU A 83 19.00 12.77 1.77
C GLU A 83 19.75 14.11 1.72
N LEU A 84 19.06 15.22 1.41
CA LEU A 84 19.65 16.55 1.46
C LEU A 84 20.08 16.94 2.89
N MET A 85 19.25 16.64 3.90
CA MET A 85 19.59 16.87 5.31
C MET A 85 20.79 16.03 5.75
N LYS A 86 20.83 14.75 5.37
CA LYS A 86 21.94 13.84 5.66
C LYS A 86 23.25 14.34 5.03
N LYS A 87 23.21 14.75 3.76
CA LYS A 87 24.37 15.34 3.07
C LYS A 87 24.86 16.62 3.75
N LYS A 88 23.95 17.50 4.18
CA LYS A 88 24.28 18.73 4.92
C LYS A 88 24.97 18.42 6.26
N MET A 89 24.47 17.44 7.01
CA MET A 89 25.07 17.00 8.28
C MET A 89 26.46 16.41 8.10
N ILE A 90 26.66 15.56 7.09
CA ILE A 90 27.98 14.97 6.77
C ILE A 90 29.00 16.07 6.42
N VAL A 91 28.61 17.07 5.63
CA VAL A 91 29.47 18.19 5.28
C VAL A 91 29.83 19.04 6.51
N ALA A 92 28.86 19.31 7.39
CA ALA A 92 29.11 20.05 8.63
C ALA A 92 30.07 19.30 9.55
N ALA A 93 29.84 18.00 9.77
CA ALA A 93 30.73 17.15 10.57
C ALA A 93 32.15 17.10 9.98
N SER A 94 32.28 16.95 8.66
CA SER A 94 33.57 16.95 7.97
C SER A 94 34.32 18.26 8.17
N LYS A 95 33.64 19.41 8.06
CA LYS A 95 34.25 20.73 8.32
C LYS A 95 34.76 20.87 9.77
N VAL A 96 33.99 20.40 10.75
CA VAL A 96 34.38 20.43 12.17
C VAL A 96 35.58 19.54 12.44
N ILE A 97 35.62 18.34 11.86
CA ILE A 97 36.75 17.41 11.98
C ILE A 97 38.00 18.05 11.37
N ILE A 98 37.92 18.55 10.14
CA ILE A 98 39.06 19.20 9.46
C ILE A 98 39.59 20.37 10.29
N TYR A 99 38.73 21.27 10.77
CA TYR A 99 39.15 22.42 11.58
C TYR A 99 39.84 21.99 12.88
N THR A 100 39.28 20.99 13.56
CA THR A 100 39.85 20.46 14.81
C THR A 100 41.22 19.81 14.57
N THR A 101 41.34 19.01 13.52
CA THR A 101 42.60 18.36 13.15
C THR A 101 43.66 19.39 12.74
N LEU A 102 43.29 20.42 11.98
CA LEU A 102 44.21 21.49 11.58
C LEU A 102 44.71 22.26 12.82
N ARG A 103 43.80 22.61 13.74
CA ARG A 103 44.12 23.30 15.00
C ARG A 103 45.08 22.49 15.88
N ILE A 104 44.86 21.18 16.01
CA ILE A 104 45.74 20.29 16.78
C ILE A 104 47.11 20.14 16.09
N THR A 105 47.13 19.99 14.77
CA THR A 105 48.38 19.79 14.01
C THR A 105 49.26 21.04 14.07
N ILE A 106 48.70 22.22 13.83
CA ILE A 106 49.40 23.50 13.97
C ILE A 106 49.87 23.70 15.42
N GLY A 107 49.03 23.35 16.41
CA GLY A 107 49.40 23.40 17.82
C GLY A 107 50.58 22.48 18.18
N ARG A 108 50.62 21.27 17.61
CA ARG A 108 51.76 20.34 17.77
C ARG A 108 53.02 20.84 17.08
N GLU A 109 52.91 21.34 15.85
CA GLU A 109 54.07 21.88 15.10
C GLU A 109 54.67 23.11 15.79
N PHE A 110 53.82 23.97 16.36
CA PHE A 110 54.27 25.10 17.17
C PHE A 110 54.96 24.61 18.45
N ASN A 111 54.36 23.69 19.20
CA ASN A 111 54.97 23.15 20.42
C ASN A 111 56.31 22.44 20.14
N SER A 112 56.45 21.74 19.01
CA SER A 112 57.68 21.05 18.62
C SER A 112 58.79 21.98 18.12
N ARG A 113 58.47 23.20 17.67
CA ARG A 113 59.46 24.21 17.23
C ARG A 113 59.91 25.16 18.34
N TYR A 114 59.13 25.27 19.40
CA TYR A 114 59.37 26.21 20.50
C TYR A 114 59.59 25.55 21.87
N GLN A 115 59.70 24.21 21.94
CA GLN A 115 60.25 23.51 23.10
C GLN A 115 61.70 23.11 22.82
N LEU A 116 62.63 23.76 23.53
CA LEU A 116 63.98 23.26 23.90
C LEU A 116 63.84 22.46 25.20
#